data_AF-A0AAW1Y526-F1
#
_entry.id   AF-A0AAW1Y526-F1
#
_cell.length_a   1.000
_cell.length_b   1.000
_cell.length_c   1.000
_cell.angle_alpha   90.00
_cell.angle_beta   90.00
_cell.angle_gamma   90.00
#
_symmetry.space_group_name_H-M   'P 1'
#
loop_
_entity.id
_entity.type
_entity.pdbx_description
1 polymer ?
#
loop_
_entity_poly.entity_id
_entity_poly.type
_entity_poly.pdbx_seq_one_letter_code
_entity_poly.pdbx_strand_id
1 'polypeptide(L)' 'MGHGTWVRVERLEKDMCGKSRPIFFKGVATVVTKLFNIVEHDVALFGKKDYQQWRIIQRMGIEVFVAGE' A
#
# COMPACT_ATOMS: atom_id res chain seq x y z
N MET A 1 21.92 10.12 1.31
CA MET A 1 21.45 9.42 2.53
C MET A 1 20.07 8.86 2.24
N GLY A 2 19.86 7.55 2.38
CA GLY A 2 18.55 6.91 2.17
C GLY A 2 17.65 7.03 3.40
N HIS A 3 16.34 6.83 3.23
CA HIS A 3 15.39 6.78 4.35
C HIS A 3 15.70 5.59 5.29
N GLY A 4 15.72 5.83 6.61
CA GLY A 4 16.03 4.82 7.63
C GLY A 4 14.83 4.01 8.16
N THR A 5 13.61 4.32 7.71
CA THR A 5 12.37 3.71 8.20
C THR A 5 11.52 3.25 7.02
N TRP A 6 10.89 2.08 7.14
CA TRP A 6 10.01 1.52 6.12
C TRP A 6 8.88 0.69 6.76
N VAL A 7 7.82 0.47 5.99
CA VAL A 7 6.67 -0.37 6.36
C VAL A 7 6.64 -1.60 5.44
N ARG A 8 6.31 -2.77 5.99
CA ARG A 8 6.16 -4.02 5.23
C ARG A 8 4.83 -4.69 5.57
N VAL A 9 4.26 -5.36 4.58
CA VAL A 9 3.05 -6.16 4.74
C VAL A 9 3.40 -7.59 4.39
N GLU A 10 3.84 -8.32 5.40
CA GLU A 10 4.40 -9.65 5.23
C GLU A 10 3.43 -10.63 4.56
N ARG A 11 3.99 -11.61 3.85
CA ARG A 11 3.31 -12.62 3.03
C ARG A 11 2.68 -12.03 1.77
N LEU A 12 1.79 -11.04 1.87
CA LEU A 12 1.09 -10.45 0.71
C LEU A 12 2.04 -9.76 -0.28
N GLU A 13 3.16 -9.22 0.19
CA GLU A 13 4.14 -8.55 -0.67
C GLU A 13 5.06 -9.48 -1.47
N LYS A 14 5.07 -10.80 -1.17
CA LYS A 14 6.07 -11.74 -1.72
C LYS A 14 5.59 -12.51 -2.96
N ASP A 15 4.29 -12.65 -3.16
CA ASP A 15 3.71 -13.42 -4.26
C ASP A 15 3.32 -12.55 -5.47
N MET A 16 2.86 -13.16 -6.56
CA MET A 16 2.36 -12.48 -7.77
C MET A 16 3.32 -11.38 -8.28
N CYS A 17 2.89 -10.12 -8.35
CA CYS A 17 3.72 -8.99 -8.80
C CYS A 17 4.95 -8.79 -7.89
N GLY A 18 4.84 -9.19 -6.62
CA GLY A 18 5.93 -9.16 -5.64
C GLY A 18 7.09 -10.08 -6.00
N LYS A 19 6.84 -11.21 -6.69
CA LYS A 19 7.93 -12.08 -7.19
C LYS A 19 8.78 -11.37 -8.23
N SER A 20 8.12 -10.72 -9.19
CA SER A 20 8.80 -9.97 -10.25
C SER A 20 9.36 -8.62 -9.77
N ARG A 21 8.85 -8.10 -8.64
CA ARG A 21 9.23 -6.80 -8.08
C ARG A 21 9.45 -6.89 -6.56
N PRO A 22 10.56 -7.50 -6.10
CA PRO A 22 10.73 -7.92 -4.70
C PRO A 22 10.65 -6.83 -3.63
N ILE A 23 10.85 -5.57 -4.01
CA ILE A 23 10.84 -4.42 -3.09
C ILE A 23 9.66 -3.44 -3.34
N PHE A 24 8.85 -3.69 -4.37
CA PHE A 24 7.86 -2.73 -4.84
C PHE A 24 6.82 -2.39 -3.76
N PHE A 25 6.26 -3.42 -3.13
CA PHE A 25 5.22 -3.23 -2.12
C PHE A 25 5.72 -2.67 -0.80
N LYS A 26 7.00 -2.86 -0.45
CA LYS A 26 7.64 -2.13 0.66
C LYS A 26 7.62 -0.63 0.39
N GLY A 27 7.93 -0.22 -0.84
CA GLY A 27 7.88 1.18 -1.27
C GLY A 27 6.46 1.74 -1.20
N VAL A 28 5.49 1.02 -1.76
CA VAL A 28 4.06 1.40 -1.72
C VAL A 28 3.57 1.57 -0.28
N ALA A 29 3.73 0.55 0.57
CA ALA A 29 3.29 0.62 1.97
C ALA A 29 3.94 1.79 2.71
N THR A 30 5.24 2.02 2.50
CA THR A 30 5.98 3.11 3.15
C THR A 30 5.47 4.48 2.72
N VAL A 31 5.26 4.72 1.42
CA VAL A 31 4.77 6.02 0.93
C VAL A 31 3.32 6.26 1.34
N VAL A 32 2.46 5.24 1.25
CA VAL A 32 1.07 5.33 1.69
C VAL A 32 1.00 5.69 3.18
N THR A 33 1.74 5.01 4.05
CA THR A 33 1.81 5.37 5.48
C THR A 33 2.28 6.81 5.69
N LYS A 34 3.27 7.28 4.93
CA LYS A 34 3.72 8.68 5.03
C LYS A 34 2.61 9.66 4.64
N LEU A 35 1.90 9.42 3.54
CA LEU A 35 0.83 10.29 3.08
C LEU A 35 -0.32 10.35 4.07
N PHE A 36 -0.70 9.20 4.64
CA PHE A 36 -1.75 9.11 5.66
C PHE A 36 -1.40 9.85 6.96
N ASN A 37 -0.12 9.91 7.32
CA ASN A 37 0.34 10.67 8.49
C ASN A 37 0.50 12.18 8.21
N ILE A 38 0.57 12.60 6.94
CA ILE A 38 0.77 14.00 6.55
C ILE A 38 -0.58 14.68 6.23
N VAL A 39 -1.51 13.93 5.64
CA VAL A 39 -2.79 14.46 5.15
C VAL A 39 -3.90 14.04 6.09
N GLU A 40 -4.68 15.02 6.57
CA GLU A 40 -6.00 14.77 7.15
C GLU A 40 -6.94 14.37 6.02
N HIS A 41 -7.28 13.09 5.96
CA HIS A 41 -8.07 12.50 4.89
C HIS A 41 -9.36 11.95 5.48
N ASP A 42 -10.49 12.33 4.89
CA ASP A 42 -11.78 11.72 5.22
C ASP A 42 -11.97 10.38 4.48
N VAL A 43 -11.45 10.31 3.24
CA VAL A 43 -11.61 9.18 2.33
C VAL A 43 -10.33 8.97 1.53
N ALA A 44 -9.96 7.71 1.31
CA ALA A 44 -8.89 7.33 0.40
C ALA A 44 -9.40 6.37 -0.69
N LEU A 45 -9.08 6.71 -1.94
CA LEU A 45 -9.50 5.97 -3.13
C LEU A 45 -8.31 5.25 -3.78
N PHE A 46 -8.44 3.94 -3.96
CA PHE A 46 -7.44 3.13 -4.69
C PHE A 46 -8.12 2.26 -5.73
N GLY A 47 -7.56 2.20 -6.94
CA GLY A 47 -8.11 1.40 -8.04
C GLY A 47 -7.90 -0.10 -7.85
N LYS A 48 -8.92 -0.91 -8.15
CA LYS A 48 -8.84 -2.39 -8.12
C LYS A 48 -7.98 -3.01 -9.22
N LYS A 49 -7.59 -2.23 -10.25
CA LYS A 49 -6.70 -2.68 -11.34
C LYS A 49 -5.43 -3.32 -10.76
N ASP A 50 -4.83 -2.66 -9.76
CA ASP A 50 -3.68 -3.18 -9.03
C ASP A 50 -4.16 -3.95 -7.79
N TYR A 51 -4.79 -5.10 -8.02
CA TYR A 51 -5.49 -5.87 -6.99
C TYR A 51 -4.61 -6.22 -5.77
N GLN A 52 -3.35 -6.59 -6.00
CA GLN A 52 -2.42 -6.90 -4.91
C GLN A 52 -2.09 -5.67 -4.07
N GLN A 53 -1.96 -4.48 -4.69
CA GLN A 53 -1.78 -3.22 -3.97
C GLN A 53 -3.02 -2.91 -3.13
N TRP A 54 -4.21 -3.03 -3.71
CA TRP A 54 -5.47 -2.82 -2.98
C TRP A 54 -5.56 -3.72 -1.74
N ARG A 55 -5.24 -5.02 -1.87
CA ARG A 55 -5.22 -5.96 -0.73
C ARG A 55 -4.18 -5.62 0.32
N ILE A 56 -3.02 -5.10 -0.07
CA ILE A 56 -1.97 -4.65 0.84
C ILE A 56 -2.44 -3.43 1.64
N ILE A 57 -3.04 -2.44 0.98
CA ILE A 57 -3.54 -1.23 1.63
C ILE A 57 -4.68 -1.57 2.60
N GLN A 58 -5.62 -2.43 2.19
CA GLN A 58 -6.65 -2.93 3.11
C GLN A 58 -6.04 -3.65 4.33
N ARG A 59 -4.96 -4.42 4.14
CA ARG A 59 -4.28 -5.09 5.27
C ARG A 59 -3.58 -4.12 6.21
N MET A 60 -3.19 -2.94 5.74
CA MET A 60 -2.62 -1.88 6.58
C MET A 60 -3.66 -1.25 7.52
N GLY A 61 -4.93 -1.67 7.48
CA GLY A 61 -6.01 -1.10 8.29
C GLY A 61 -6.51 0.24 7.77
N ILE A 62 -6.11 0.60 6.56
CA ILE A 62 -6.58 1.79 5.87
C ILE A 62 -7.94 1.44 5.26
N GLU A 63 -8.99 2.14 5.69
CA GLU A 63 -10.30 2.01 5.07
C GLU A 63 -10.24 2.60 3.66
N VAL A 64 -10.48 1.74 2.67
CA VAL A 64 -10.40 2.11 1.26
C VAL A 64 -11.80 2.05 0.67
N PHE A 65 -12.26 3.18 0.15
CA PHE A 65 -13.45 3.22 -0.68
C PHE A 65 -13.05 2.90 -2.11
N VAL A 66 -13.82 2.03 -2.76
CA VAL A 66 -13.62 1.69 -4.16
C VAL A 66 -14.63 2.49 -4.95
N ALA A 67 -14.14 3.44 -5.75
CA ALA A 67 -15.02 4.19 -6.65
C ALA A 67 -15.67 3.23 -7.66
N GLY A 68 -17.00 3.14 -7.65
CA GLY A 68 -17.78 2.32 -8.58
C GLY A 68 -18.47 1.08 -7.98
N GLU A 69 -18.46 0.92 -6.65
CA GLU A 69 -19.42 0.09 -5.91
C GLU A 69 -20.42 0.95 -5.15
#